data_AF-A0A0B6YY26-F1
#
_entry.id   AF-A0A0B6YY26-F1
#
_cell.length_a   1.000
_cell.length_b   1.000
_cell.length_c   1.000
_cell.angle_alpha   90.00
_cell.angle_beta   90.00
_cell.angle_gamma   90.00
#
_symmetry.space_group_name_H-M   'P 1'
#
loop_
_entity.id
_entity.type
_entity.pdbx_description
1 polymer ?
#
loop_
_entity_poly.entity_id
_entity_poly.type
_entity_poly.pdbx_seq_one_letter_code
_entity_poly.pdbx_strand_id
1 'polypeptide(L)'
;AELEFKIEPKTTGKELFDLVGRTIGLRETWYFGLQYVDSKDYVAWLKFDKKVLDQGIPKDSQIQFTFLAKFYPEDVSEELVQEITQHLFFLQVKQSILNMDIYCPP
;
A
#
# COMPACT_ATOMS: atom_id res chain seq x y z
N ALA A 1 -8.27 4.81 -6.68
CA ALA A 1 -9.52 4.77 -5.87
C ALA A 1 -9.17 5.19 -4.47
N GLU A 2 -10.04 5.96 -3.82
CA GLU A 2 -9.88 6.33 -2.40
C GLU A 2 -10.83 5.45 -1.58
N LEU A 3 -10.35 4.94 -0.45
CA LEU A 3 -11.12 4.08 0.45
C LEU A 3 -11.09 4.70 1.86
N GLU A 4 -12.27 4.88 2.44
CA GLU A 4 -12.42 5.46 3.78
C GLU A 4 -12.90 4.40 4.77
N PHE A 5 -12.15 4.23 5.86
CA PHE A 5 -12.46 3.25 6.89
C PHE A 5 -12.47 3.91 8.27
N LYS A 6 -13.38 3.45 9.14
CA LYS A 6 -13.35 3.79 10.57
C LYS A 6 -12.47 2.76 11.28
N ILE A 7 -11.30 3.19 11.76
CA ILE A 7 -10.40 2.32 12.52
C ILE A 7 -10.70 2.42 14.02
N GLU A 8 -10.70 1.27 14.71
CA GLU A 8 -10.75 1.24 16.16
C GLU A 8 -9.33 1.42 16.73
N PRO A 9 -9.16 1.98 17.94
CA PRO A 9 -7.83 2.21 18.53
C PRO A 9 -7.05 0.91 18.83
N LYS A 10 -7.75 -0.23 18.85
CA LYS A 10 -7.16 -1.57 19.00
C LYS A 10 -6.74 -2.19 17.66
N THR A 11 -7.17 -1.63 16.52
CA THR A 11 -6.95 -2.21 15.19
C THR A 11 -5.45 -2.33 14.90
N THR A 12 -5.04 -3.53 14.52
CA THR A 12 -3.67 -3.83 14.13
C THR A 12 -3.40 -3.44 12.68
N GLY A 13 -2.14 -3.22 12.32
CA GLY A 13 -1.77 -2.94 10.93
C GLY A 13 -2.17 -4.08 10.00
N LYS A 14 -2.12 -5.33 10.50
CA LYS A 14 -2.62 -6.49 9.77
C LYS A 14 -4.11 -6.40 9.47
N GLU A 15 -4.95 -6.11 10.46
CA GLU A 15 -6.41 -6.01 10.28
C GLU A 15 -6.79 -4.91 9.29
N LEU A 16 -6.12 -3.75 9.34
CA LEU A 16 -6.34 -2.68 8.37
C LEU A 16 -5.96 -3.13 6.95
N PHE A 17 -4.82 -3.78 6.81
CA PHE A 17 -4.35 -4.27 5.51
C PHE A 17 -5.26 -5.37 4.94
N ASP A 18 -5.69 -6.32 5.78
CA ASP A 18 -6.68 -7.35 5.44
C ASP A 18 -8.00 -6.72 4.97
N LEU A 19 -8.47 -5.67 5.63
CA LEU A 19 -9.70 -4.95 5.27
C LEU A 19 -9.59 -4.31 3.89
N VAL A 20 -8.48 -3.62 3.62
CA VAL A 20 -8.19 -3.04 2.30
C VAL A 20 -8.16 -4.12 1.24
N GLY A 21 -7.35 -5.18 1.45
CA GLY A 21 -7.19 -6.30 0.51
C GLY A 21 -8.52 -6.97 0.18
N ARG A 22 -9.38 -7.23 1.18
CA ARG A 22 -10.72 -7.79 0.97
C ARG A 22 -11.63 -6.87 0.18
N THR A 23 -11.56 -5.57 0.44
CA THR A 23 -12.41 -4.56 -0.23
C THR A 23 -12.11 -4.50 -1.73
N ILE A 24 -10.83 -4.60 -2.11
CA ILE A 24 -10.40 -4.59 -3.52
C ILE A 24 -10.35 -6.00 -4.14
N GLY A 25 -10.65 -7.06 -3.38
CA GLY A 25 -10.59 -8.44 -3.87
C GLY A 25 -9.18 -8.99 -4.11
N LEU A 26 -8.17 -8.42 -3.46
CA LEU A 26 -6.78 -8.82 -3.59
C LEU A 26 -6.46 -10.00 -2.67
N ARG A 27 -5.87 -11.06 -3.23
CA ARG A 27 -5.37 -12.26 -2.53
C ARG A 27 -3.85 -12.34 -2.54
N GLU A 28 -3.20 -11.83 -3.59
CA GLU A 28 -1.73 -11.78 -3.75
C GLU A 28 -1.12 -10.66 -2.90
N THR A 29 -1.35 -10.71 -1.60
CA THR A 29 -1.01 -9.62 -0.68
C THR A 29 0.48 -9.48 -0.41
N TRP A 30 1.28 -10.52 -0.66
CA TRP A 30 2.72 -10.56 -0.34
C TRP A 30 3.54 -9.49 -1.09
N TYR A 31 3.02 -8.96 -2.19
CA TYR A 31 3.67 -7.87 -2.91
C TYR A 31 3.42 -6.48 -2.32
N PHE A 32 2.35 -6.30 -1.54
CA PHE A 32 1.84 -4.98 -1.19
C PHE A 32 2.08 -4.59 0.27
N GLY A 33 2.02 -3.29 0.52
CA GLY A 33 2.02 -2.72 1.86
C GLY A 33 1.26 -1.40 1.90
N LEU A 34 1.03 -0.91 3.12
CA LEU A 34 0.50 0.42 3.37
C LEU A 34 1.65 1.34 3.77
N GLN A 35 1.84 2.41 3.00
CA GLN A 35 2.77 3.48 3.28
C GLN A 35 2.03 4.65 3.92
N TYR A 36 2.65 5.35 4.85
CA TYR A 36 2.12 6.57 5.46
C TYR A 36 3.27 7.53 5.76
N VAL A 37 2.92 8.78 6.05
CA VAL A 37 3.85 9.79 6.54
C VAL A 37 3.70 9.89 8.06
N ASP A 38 4.79 9.69 8.79
CA ASP A 38 4.77 9.78 10.25
C ASP A 38 4.71 11.25 10.73
N SER A 39 4.59 11.45 12.05
CA SER A 39 4.54 12.80 12.64
C SER A 39 5.82 13.63 12.48
N LYS A 40 6.87 13.06 11.90
CA LYS A 40 8.16 13.70 11.62
C LYS A 40 8.41 13.88 10.11
N ASP A 41 7.35 13.76 9.30
CA ASP A 41 7.40 13.84 7.83
C ASP A 41 8.27 12.75 7.16
N TYR A 42 8.52 11.63 7.86
CA TYR A 42 9.19 10.48 7.25
C TYR A 42 8.19 9.50 6.64
N VAL A 43 8.52 9.04 5.44
CA VAL A 43 7.78 7.99 4.76
C VAL A 43 8.08 6.65 5.43
N ALA A 44 7.05 6.03 6.00
CA ALA A 44 7.15 4.76 6.72
C ALA A 44 6.16 3.73 6.17
N TRP A 45 6.51 2.45 6.32
CA TRP A 45 5.61 1.34 6.03
C TRP A 45 4.91 0.87 7.30
N LEU A 46 3.61 0.66 7.22
CA LEU A 46 2.79 0.14 8.30
C LEU A 46 3.26 -1.27 8.69
N LYS A 47 3.56 -1.46 9.97
CA LYS A 47 3.92 -2.76 10.55
C LYS A 47 2.65 -3.52 10.91
N PHE A 48 2.58 -4.77 10.47
CA PHE A 48 1.40 -5.62 10.67
C PHE A 48 1.21 -6.06 12.12
N ASP A 49 2.30 -6.32 12.85
CA ASP A 49 2.30 -6.76 14.26
C ASP A 49 2.01 -5.65 15.27
N LYS A 50 1.94 -4.39 14.85
CA LYS A 50 1.69 -3.24 15.74
C LYS A 50 0.31 -2.65 15.49
N LYS A 51 -0.24 -2.03 16.52
CA LYS A 51 -1.45 -1.20 16.39
C LYS A 51 -1.20 -0.06 15.43
N VAL A 52 -2.18 0.29 14.62
CA VAL A 52 -2.04 1.37 13.63
C VAL A 52 -1.67 2.69 14.32
N LEU A 53 -2.40 3.04 15.38
CA LEU A 53 -2.20 4.29 16.12
C LEU A 53 -0.92 4.36 16.97
N ASP A 54 -0.22 3.24 17.17
CA ASP A 54 1.01 3.17 17.98
C ASP A 54 2.29 3.39 17.13
N GLN A 55 2.13 3.64 15.83
CA GLN A 55 3.25 3.72 14.88
C GLN A 55 3.64 5.17 14.52
N GLY A 56 3.41 6.11 15.43
CA GLY A 56 3.82 7.51 15.24
C GLY A 56 2.97 8.27 14.21
N ILE A 57 1.73 7.84 14.02
CA ILE A 57 0.78 8.51 13.14
C ILE A 57 0.28 9.80 13.81
N PRO A 58 0.24 10.94 13.09
CA PRO A 58 -0.28 12.19 13.63
C PRO A 58 -1.75 12.03 14.06
N LYS A 59 -2.06 12.48 15.29
CA LYS A 59 -3.38 12.29 15.92
C LYS A 59 -4.44 13.33 15.52
N ASP A 60 -4.01 14.44 14.91
CA ASP A 60 -4.84 15.62 14.64
C ASP A 60 -5.41 15.68 13.22
N SER A 61 -5.04 14.76 12.32
CA SER A 61 -5.44 14.77 10.91
C SER A 61 -6.02 13.43 10.46
N GLN A 62 -6.83 13.47 9.40
CA GLN A 62 -7.29 12.27 8.71
C GLN A 62 -6.06 11.46 8.26
N ILE A 63 -5.97 10.22 8.74
CA ILE A 63 -4.82 9.36 8.49
C ILE A 63 -4.89 8.89 7.04
N GLN A 64 -3.90 9.25 6.25
CA GLN A 64 -3.79 8.82 4.86
C GLN A 64 -2.78 7.68 4.74
N PHE A 65 -3.21 6.59 4.13
CA PHE A 65 -2.35 5.48 3.75
C PHE A 65 -2.34 5.33 2.24
N THR A 66 -1.16 5.14 1.67
CA THR A 66 -0.98 4.81 0.27
C THR A 66 -0.74 3.31 0.16
N PHE A 67 -1.63 2.61 -0.53
CA PHE A 67 -1.47 1.19 -0.82
C PHE A 67 -0.56 1.03 -2.04
N LEU A 68 0.62 0.44 -1.84
CA LEU A 68 1.66 0.35 -2.86
C LEU A 68 2.28 -1.05 -2.89
N ALA A 69 2.77 -1.45 -4.07
CA ALA A 69 3.66 -2.60 -4.20
C ALA A 69 5.00 -2.26 -3.55
N LYS A 70 5.38 -3.08 -2.56
CA LYS A 70 6.66 -3.02 -1.84
C LYS A 70 7.69 -3.98 -2.43
N PHE A 71 7.22 -5.11 -2.94
CA PHE A 71 8.04 -6.12 -3.59
C PHE A 71 7.53 -6.32 -5.02
N TYR A 72 8.45 -6.49 -5.96
CA TYR A 72 8.13 -6.75 -7.36
C TYR A 72 8.45 -8.23 -7.66
N PRO A 73 7.63 -8.89 -8.48
CA PRO A 73 7.95 -10.23 -8.99
C PRO A 73 9.22 -10.18 -9.84
N GLU A 74 9.89 -11.33 -9.97
CA GLU A 74 10.99 -11.53 -10.91
C GLU A 74 10.46 -11.61 -12.35
N ASP A 75 9.35 -12.33 -12.54
CA ASP A 75 8.64 -12.40 -13.83
C ASP A 75 7.16 -12.06 -13.66
N VAL A 76 6.74 -10.89 -14.20
CA VAL A 76 5.35 -10.42 -14.10
C VAL A 76 4.35 -11.31 -14.85
N SER A 77 4.78 -12.03 -15.88
CA SER A 77 3.89 -12.82 -16.74
C SER A 77 3.58 -14.19 -16.15
N GLU A 78 4.53 -14.76 -15.39
CA GLU A 78 4.34 -16.04 -14.71
C GLU A 78 3.81 -15.89 -13.28
N GLU A 79 4.20 -14.84 -12.56
CA GLU A 79 3.88 -14.71 -11.13
C GLU A 79 2.57 -13.98 -10.83
N LEU A 80 2.17 -12.99 -11.65
CA LEU A 80 0.96 -12.19 -11.36
C LEU A 80 -0.29 -12.89 -11.88
N VAL A 81 -1.07 -13.47 -10.97
CA VAL A 81 -2.24 -14.29 -11.33
C VAL A 81 -3.52 -13.45 -11.42
N GLN A 82 -3.75 -12.52 -10.48
CA GLN A 82 -5.00 -11.77 -10.46
C GLN A 82 -4.92 -10.49 -11.31
N GLU A 83 -5.98 -10.24 -12.09
CA GLU A 83 -6.11 -9.02 -12.90
C GLU A 83 -5.99 -7.74 -12.06
N ILE A 84 -6.52 -7.73 -10.83
CA ILE A 84 -6.38 -6.58 -9.92
C ILE A 84 -4.93 -6.33 -9.53
N THR A 85 -4.16 -7.39 -9.27
CA THR A 85 -2.73 -7.29 -8.95
C THR A 85 -1.97 -6.70 -10.13
N GLN A 86 -2.18 -7.25 -11.32
CA GLN A 86 -1.57 -6.74 -12.56
C GLN A 86 -1.93 -5.27 -12.79
N HIS A 87 -3.19 -4.89 -12.59
CA HIS A 87 -3.65 -3.52 -12.75
C HIS A 87 -2.97 -2.56 -11.77
N LEU A 88 -2.85 -2.94 -10.50
CA LEU A 88 -2.20 -2.11 -9.48
C LEU A 88 -0.69 -1.93 -9.76
N PHE A 89 0.00 -3.01 -10.14
CA PHE A 89 1.40 -2.93 -10.56
C PHE A 89 1.57 -2.03 -11.78
N PHE A 90 0.74 -2.23 -12.81
CA PHE A 90 0.77 -1.40 -14.02
C PHE A 90 0.58 0.08 -13.70
N LEU A 91 -0.42 0.43 -12.88
CA LEU A 91 -0.66 1.82 -12.51
C LEU A 91 0.54 2.44 -11.78
N GLN A 92 1.13 1.69 -10.84
CA GLN A 92 2.29 2.16 -10.08
C GLN A 92 3.50 2.37 -10.99
N VAL A 93 3.86 1.38 -11.80
CA VAL A 93 5.01 1.46 -12.72
C VAL A 93 4.80 2.55 -13.77
N LYS A 94 3.61 2.64 -14.36
CA LYS A 94 3.25 3.70 -15.31
C LYS A 94 3.45 5.07 -14.69
N GLN A 95 2.98 5.28 -13.46
CA GLN A 95 3.13 6.57 -12.78
C GLN A 95 4.60 6.88 -12.50
N SER A 96 5.39 5.91 -12.07
CA SER A 96 6.83 6.07 -11.86
C SER A 96 7.59 6.41 -13.15
N ILE A 97 7.23 5.83 -14.29
CA ILE A 97 7.79 6.20 -15.60
C ILE A 97 7.41 7.64 -15.96
N LEU A 98 6.13 8.02 -15.80
CA LEU A 98 5.63 9.36 -16.11
C LEU A 98 6.26 10.45 -15.21
N ASN A 99 6.54 10.12 -13.96
CA ASN A 99 7.21 11.00 -13.00
C ASN A 99 8.73 11.07 -13.20
N MET A 100 9.29 10.30 -14.15
CA MET A 100 10.73 10.13 -14.37
C MET A 100 11.49 9.46 -13.21
N ASP A 101 10.78 8.80 -12.30
CA ASP A 101 11.38 7.97 -11.24
C ASP A 101 12.06 6.73 -11.85
N ILE A 102 11.50 6.22 -12.96
CA ILE A 102 12.06 5.14 -13.76
C ILE A 102 12.43 5.70 -15.13
N TYR A 103 13.70 5.58 -15.49
CA TYR A 103 14.17 5.94 -16.82
C TYR A 103 13.54 5.04 -17.88
N CYS A 104 12.90 5.64 -18.88
CA CYS A 104 12.36 4.95 -20.04
C CYS A 104 12.81 5.70 -21.31
N PRO A 105 13.44 5.01 -22.28
CA PRO A 105 13.81 5.63 -23.56
C PRO A 105 12.56 5.99 -24.39
N PRO A 106 12.68 6.94 -25.33
CA PRO A 106 11.61 7.34 -26.23
C PRO A 106 11.21 6.26 -27.25
#